data_AF-A0A0G3H0H1-F1
#
_entry.id   AF-A0A0G3H0H1-F1
#
_cell.length_a   1.000
_cell.length_b   1.000
_cell.length_c   1.000
_cell.angle_alpha   90.00
_cell.angle_beta   90.00
_cell.angle_gamma   90.00
#
_symmetry.space_group_name_H-M   'P 1'
#
loop_
_entity.id
_entity.type
_entity.pdbx_description
1 polymer ?
#
loop_
_entity_poly.entity_id
_entity_poly.type
_entity_poly.pdbx_seq_one_letter_code
_entity_poly.pdbx_strand_id
1 'polypeptide(L)'
;MSEKPTTTVADRFEEFRARAVKSGKFKGLKQSRSVTDEPFVLGEEYGFINPIEIEKPNFSTRQALADAAVREDLISMLKILMKDDFGKWVMKMDEAGDEAEFISAGLVIAVIEHFYGPGFLEAAGFSM
;
A
#
# COMPACT_ATOMS: atom_id res chain seq x y z
N MET A 1 39.43 16.01 30.74
CA MET A 1 37.95 15.96 30.78
C MET A 1 37.52 15.58 29.38
N SER A 2 37.03 14.36 29.16
CA SER A 2 36.57 13.96 27.82
C SER A 2 35.21 14.57 27.57
N GLU A 3 35.13 15.47 26.59
CA GLU A 3 33.88 15.96 26.04
C GLU A 3 33.08 14.77 25.52
N LYS A 4 31.92 14.51 26.12
CA LYS A 4 30.99 13.52 25.60
C LYS A 4 30.51 14.02 24.24
N PRO A 5 30.58 13.22 23.17
CA PRO A 5 30.07 13.63 21.87
C PRO A 5 28.57 13.90 22.00
N THR A 6 28.15 15.08 21.59
CA THR A 6 26.75 15.49 21.59
C THR A 6 26.02 14.73 20.49
N THR A 7 25.55 13.52 20.81
CA THR A 7 24.80 12.68 19.87
C THR A 7 23.57 13.45 19.39
N THR A 8 23.48 13.70 18.09
CA THR A 8 22.32 14.39 17.52
C THR A 8 21.11 13.45 17.46
N VAL A 9 19.90 13.98 17.29
CA VAL A 9 18.68 13.15 17.21
C VAL A 9 18.72 12.20 16.00
N ALA A 10 19.30 12.64 14.88
CA ALA A 10 19.49 11.82 13.68
C ALA A 10 20.38 10.60 13.96
N ASP A 11 21.46 10.78 14.71
CA ASP A 11 22.37 9.69 15.08
C ASP A 11 21.67 8.62 15.94
N ARG A 12 20.77 9.03 16.84
CA ARG A 12 20.01 8.10 17.71
C ARG A 12 19.03 7.23 16.94
N PHE A 13 18.40 7.76 15.89
CA PHE A 13 17.48 6.97 15.06
C PHE A 13 18.23 5.97 14.19
N GLU A 14 19.35 6.36 13.58
CA GLU A 14 20.16 5.42 12.79
C GLU A 14 20.78 4.33 13.66
N GLU A 15 21.23 4.64 14.88
CA GLU A 15 21.63 3.63 15.85
C GLU A 15 20.48 2.68 16.20
N PHE A 16 19.28 3.22 16.43
CA PHE A 16 18.10 2.40 16.67
C PHE A 16 17.76 1.50 15.48
N ARG A 17 17.77 2.03 14.26
CA ARG A 17 17.52 1.29 13.02
C ARG A 17 18.51 0.15 12.85
N ALA A 18 19.80 0.41 13.02
CA ALA A 18 20.84 -0.61 12.95
C ALA A 18 20.63 -1.71 14.00
N ARG A 19 20.27 -1.34 15.24
CA ARG A 19 19.91 -2.30 16.29
C ARG A 19 18.68 -3.13 15.92
N ALA A 20 17.60 -2.49 15.44
CA ALA A 20 16.33 -3.12 15.12
C ALA A 20 16.46 -4.13 13.96
N VAL A 21 17.21 -3.77 12.91
CA VAL A 21 17.50 -4.67 11.77
C VAL A 21 18.33 -5.87 12.24
N LYS A 22 19.37 -5.63 13.05
CA LYS A 22 20.24 -6.69 13.59
C LYS A 22 19.49 -7.61 14.57
N SER A 23 18.51 -7.07 15.30
CA SER A 23 17.66 -7.80 16.23
C SER A 23 16.47 -8.48 15.56
N GLY A 24 16.42 -8.57 14.22
CA GLY A 24 15.31 -9.06 13.37
C GLY A 24 14.76 -10.47 13.63
N LYS A 25 14.85 -10.98 14.87
CA LYS A 25 14.14 -12.11 15.44
C LYS A 25 12.69 -11.77 15.83
N PHE A 26 12.02 -10.87 15.10
CA PHE A 26 10.58 -10.70 15.29
C PHE A 26 9.85 -11.87 14.61
N LYS A 27 9.70 -12.98 15.36
CA LYS A 27 8.89 -14.13 14.94
C LYS A 27 7.50 -13.65 14.50
N GLY A 28 7.17 -13.85 13.23
CA GLY A 28 5.84 -13.53 12.69
C GLY A 28 5.79 -12.31 11.76
N LEU A 29 6.76 -11.39 11.83
CA LEU A 29 6.94 -10.38 10.79
C LEU A 29 7.66 -11.03 9.61
N LYS A 30 6.93 -11.75 8.75
CA LYS A 30 7.42 -11.98 7.39
C LYS A 30 7.65 -10.59 6.81
N GLN A 31 8.90 -10.24 6.51
CA GLN A 31 9.17 -9.15 5.58
C GLN A 31 8.29 -9.44 4.38
N SER A 32 7.29 -8.59 4.13
CA SER A 32 6.56 -8.62 2.87
C SER A 32 7.62 -8.37 1.81
N ARG A 33 8.07 -9.45 1.16
CA ARG A 33 8.98 -9.33 0.03
C ARG A 33 8.12 -8.71 -1.06
N SER A 34 8.32 -7.42 -1.32
CA SER A 34 7.70 -6.80 -2.48
C SER A 34 8.20 -7.53 -3.72
N VAL A 35 7.29 -7.78 -4.65
CA VAL A 35 7.58 -8.40 -5.95
C VAL A 35 8.13 -7.36 -6.91
N THR A 36 7.61 -6.13 -6.85
CA THR A 36 8.05 -5.02 -7.71
C THR A 36 7.91 -3.68 -6.99
N ASP A 37 8.64 -2.68 -7.52
CA ASP A 37 8.57 -1.28 -7.15
C ASP A 37 7.97 -0.43 -8.28
N GLU A 38 7.75 -1.02 -9.46
CA GLU A 38 7.12 -0.36 -10.61
C GLU A 38 5.65 -0.02 -10.30
N PRO A 39 5.15 1.17 -10.67
CA PRO A 39 3.76 1.55 -10.44
C PRO A 39 2.76 0.58 -11.07
N PHE A 40 1.58 0.46 -10.46
CA PHE A 40 0.43 -0.18 -11.10
C PHE A 40 -0.30 0.87 -11.92
N VAL A 41 -0.40 0.67 -13.23
CA VAL A 41 -0.91 1.68 -14.16
C VAL A 41 -2.25 1.23 -14.73
N LEU A 42 -3.27 2.08 -14.60
CA LEU A 42 -4.53 1.96 -15.34
C LEU A 42 -4.47 2.92 -16.54
N GLY A 43 -4.09 2.39 -17.70
CA GLY A 43 -3.91 3.14 -18.94
C GLY A 43 -5.11 3.14 -19.88
N GLU A 44 -4.84 3.42 -21.15
CA GLU A 44 -5.84 3.49 -22.22
C GLU A 44 -6.59 2.17 -22.42
N GLU A 45 -5.92 1.04 -22.18
CA GLU A 45 -6.51 -0.31 -22.26
C GLU A 45 -7.65 -0.53 -21.25
N TYR A 46 -7.69 0.28 -20.18
CA TYR A 46 -8.78 0.32 -19.20
C TYR A 46 -9.74 1.51 -19.41
N GLY A 47 -9.55 2.28 -20.49
CA GLY A 47 -10.38 3.43 -20.84
C GLY A 47 -9.96 4.75 -20.19
N PHE A 48 -8.74 4.85 -19.64
CA PHE A 48 -8.22 6.10 -19.05
C PHE A 48 -7.29 6.83 -20.03
N ILE A 49 -7.75 7.96 -20.58
CA ILE A 49 -6.95 8.82 -21.48
C ILE A 49 -5.75 9.44 -20.74
N ASN A 50 -5.96 9.84 -19.48
CA ASN A 50 -4.89 10.19 -18.56
C ASN A 50 -4.76 9.06 -17.55
N PRO A 51 -3.66 8.29 -17.57
CA PRO A 51 -3.53 7.10 -16.75
C PRO A 51 -3.64 7.43 -15.26
N ILE A 52 -4.08 6.42 -14.50
CA ILE A 52 -3.97 6.43 -13.03
C ILE A 52 -2.76 5.59 -12.66
N GLU A 53 -1.78 6.23 -12.04
CA GLU A 53 -0.55 5.57 -11.59
C GLU A 53 -0.59 5.38 -10.07
N ILE A 54 -0.66 4.13 -9.64
CA ILE A 54 -0.69 3.77 -8.23
C ILE A 54 0.71 3.36 -7.81
N GLU A 55 1.29 4.15 -6.93
CA GLU A 55 2.62 3.90 -6.37
C GLU A 55 2.59 2.83 -5.28
N LYS A 56 3.71 2.13 -5.11
CA LYS A 56 3.86 1.13 -4.04
C LYS A 56 3.57 1.77 -2.66
N PRO A 57 2.63 1.23 -1.86
CA PRO A 57 2.30 1.79 -0.56
C PRO A 57 3.50 1.85 0.38
N ASN A 58 3.82 3.04 0.88
CA ASN A 58 4.84 3.23 1.92
C ASN A 58 4.29 2.80 3.30
N PHE A 59 5.07 2.95 4.37
CA PHE A 59 4.67 2.49 5.71
C PHE A 59 3.34 3.11 6.18
N SER A 60 3.19 4.43 6.10
CA SER A 60 1.96 5.11 6.53
C SER A 60 0.76 4.74 5.66
N THR A 61 0.95 4.63 4.34
CA THR A 61 -0.11 4.20 3.42
C THR A 61 -0.57 2.78 3.74
N ARG A 62 0.36 1.86 4.00
CA ARG A 62 0.02 0.48 4.40
C ARG A 62 -0.76 0.43 5.70
N GLN A 63 -0.39 1.24 6.70
CA GLN A 63 -1.14 1.30 7.96
C GLN A 63 -2.56 1.78 7.71
N ALA A 64 -2.74 2.87 6.94
CA ALA A 64 -4.06 3.39 6.61
C ALA A 64 -4.92 2.37 5.82
N LEU A 65 -4.31 1.64 4.89
CA LEU A 65 -4.97 0.55 4.16
C LEU A 65 -5.41 -0.58 5.09
N ALA A 66 -4.56 -0.99 6.03
CA ALA A 66 -4.91 -2.01 7.00
C ALA A 66 -6.08 -1.56 7.89
N ASP A 67 -6.05 -0.32 8.37
CA ASP A 67 -7.13 0.24 9.20
C ASP A 67 -8.45 0.33 8.41
N ALA A 68 -8.41 0.68 7.12
CA ALA A 68 -9.60 0.71 6.26
C ALA A 68 -10.13 -0.69 5.96
N ALA A 69 -9.24 -1.65 5.68
CA ALA A 69 -9.60 -3.03 5.41
C ALA A 69 -10.24 -3.72 6.62
N VAL A 70 -9.76 -3.45 7.85
CA VAL A 70 -10.41 -3.94 9.09
C VAL A 70 -11.84 -3.41 9.25
N ARG A 71 -12.16 -2.25 8.65
CA ARG A 71 -13.51 -1.67 8.64
C ARG A 71 -14.32 -2.07 7.40
N GLU A 72 -13.78 -2.92 6.53
CA GLU A 72 -14.39 -3.29 5.25
C GLU A 72 -14.73 -2.06 4.37
N ASP A 73 -13.94 -0.99 4.50
CA ASP A 73 -14.20 0.30 3.84
C ASP A 73 -13.44 0.40 2.50
N LEU A 74 -14.02 -0.24 1.48
CA LEU A 74 -13.45 -0.29 0.12
C LEU A 74 -13.20 1.10 -0.46
N ILE A 75 -14.10 2.06 -0.22
CA ILE A 75 -13.99 3.42 -0.75
C ILE A 75 -12.79 4.14 -0.13
N SER A 76 -12.58 4.02 1.18
CA SER A 76 -11.38 4.56 1.80
C SER A 76 -10.11 3.91 1.28
N MET A 77 -10.11 2.59 1.03
CA MET A 77 -8.95 1.92 0.44
C MET A 77 -8.60 2.48 -0.93
N LEU A 78 -9.59 2.64 -1.81
CA LEU A 78 -9.38 3.23 -3.13
C LEU A 78 -8.88 4.68 -3.07
N LYS A 79 -9.44 5.50 -2.19
CA LYS A 79 -8.96 6.88 -1.96
C LYS A 79 -7.51 6.91 -1.51
N ILE A 80 -7.10 5.98 -0.66
CA ILE A 80 -5.71 5.88 -0.19
C ILE A 80 -4.76 5.49 -1.33
N LEU A 81 -5.18 4.56 -2.20
CA LEU A 81 -4.36 4.08 -3.32
C LEU A 81 -4.25 5.12 -4.44
N MET A 82 -5.38 5.66 -4.89
CA MET A 82 -5.46 6.55 -6.07
C MET A 82 -5.22 8.01 -5.75
N LYS A 83 -5.39 8.42 -4.49
CA LYS A 83 -5.20 9.81 -4.04
C LYS A 83 -6.04 10.78 -4.89
N ASP A 84 -5.41 11.74 -5.55
CA ASP A 84 -6.05 12.77 -6.36
C ASP A 84 -6.77 12.19 -7.59
N ASP A 85 -6.38 10.99 -8.04
CA ASP A 85 -7.00 10.31 -9.20
C ASP A 85 -8.30 9.58 -8.86
N PHE A 86 -8.70 9.50 -7.59
CA PHE A 86 -9.91 8.79 -7.18
C PHE A 86 -11.17 9.32 -7.90
N GLY A 87 -11.23 10.62 -8.20
CA GLY A 87 -12.34 11.20 -8.96
C GLY A 87 -12.46 10.62 -10.37
N LYS A 88 -11.34 10.34 -11.05
CA LYS A 88 -11.33 9.72 -12.38
C LYS A 88 -11.90 8.30 -12.33
N TRP A 89 -11.55 7.55 -11.28
CA TRP A 89 -12.07 6.21 -11.06
C TRP A 89 -13.58 6.22 -10.84
N VAL A 90 -14.08 7.11 -9.96
CA VAL A 90 -15.52 7.22 -9.70
C VAL A 90 -16.31 7.50 -10.98
N MET A 91 -15.86 8.45 -11.79
CA MET A 91 -16.50 8.73 -13.09
C MET A 91 -16.55 7.50 -13.99
N LYS A 92 -15.49 6.68 -14.00
CA LYS A 92 -15.45 5.45 -14.77
C LYS A 92 -16.40 4.39 -14.22
N MET A 93 -16.54 4.30 -12.91
CA MET A 93 -17.45 3.37 -12.24
C MET A 93 -18.92 3.75 -12.39
N ASP A 94 -19.24 5.04 -12.48
CA ASP A 94 -20.59 5.52 -12.81
C ASP A 94 -21.06 5.00 -14.19
N GLU A 95 -20.14 4.79 -15.14
CA GLU A 95 -20.43 4.16 -16.44
C GLU A 95 -20.68 2.64 -16.33
N ALA A 96 -20.08 1.98 -15.34
CA ALA A 96 -20.15 0.54 -15.15
C ALA A 96 -21.42 0.08 -14.41
N GLY A 97 -22.13 0.98 -13.74
CA GLY A 97 -23.40 0.68 -13.06
C GLY A 97 -23.24 -0.37 -11.95
N ASP A 98 -24.11 -1.39 -11.95
CA ASP A 98 -24.20 -2.39 -10.88
C ASP A 98 -22.91 -3.23 -10.69
N GLU A 99 -22.00 -3.25 -11.68
CA GLU A 99 -20.73 -3.98 -11.60
C GLU A 99 -19.62 -3.19 -10.88
N ALA A 100 -19.84 -1.89 -10.62
CA ALA A 100 -18.83 -0.97 -10.09
C ALA A 100 -18.19 -1.44 -8.79
N GLU A 101 -18.97 -2.01 -7.87
CA GLU A 101 -18.48 -2.50 -6.58
C GLU A 101 -17.55 -3.71 -6.74
N PHE A 102 -17.91 -4.65 -7.62
CA PHE A 102 -17.10 -5.84 -7.91
C PHE A 102 -15.79 -5.46 -8.63
N ILE A 103 -15.86 -4.55 -9.60
CA ILE A 103 -14.67 -4.06 -10.32
C ILE A 103 -13.73 -3.34 -9.33
N SER A 104 -14.30 -2.52 -8.44
CA SER A 104 -13.56 -1.78 -7.41
C SER A 104 -12.85 -2.71 -6.42
N ALA A 105 -13.52 -3.76 -5.95
CA ALA A 105 -12.91 -4.77 -5.08
C ALA A 105 -11.79 -5.53 -5.80
N GLY A 106 -12.04 -5.94 -7.04
CA GLY A 106 -11.06 -6.62 -7.89
C GLY A 106 -9.79 -5.77 -8.14
N LEU A 107 -9.96 -4.45 -8.33
CA LEU A 107 -8.82 -3.55 -8.50
C LEU A 107 -7.94 -3.50 -7.25
N VAL A 108 -8.52 -3.41 -6.06
CA VAL A 108 -7.75 -3.40 -4.80
C VAL A 108 -6.92 -4.68 -4.69
N ILE A 109 -7.51 -5.82 -5.01
CA ILE A 109 -6.78 -7.11 -5.03
C ILE A 109 -5.62 -7.04 -6.02
N ALA A 110 -5.89 -6.66 -7.28
CA ALA A 110 -4.88 -6.60 -8.34
C ALA A 110 -3.70 -5.68 -7.98
N VAL A 111 -3.97 -4.52 -7.39
CA VAL A 111 -2.94 -3.57 -6.93
C VAL A 111 -2.07 -4.19 -5.84
N ILE A 112 -2.67 -4.86 -4.85
CA ILE A 112 -1.92 -5.49 -3.76
C ILE A 112 -1.10 -6.67 -4.30
N GLU A 113 -1.67 -7.50 -5.16
CA GLU A 113 -0.97 -8.63 -5.77
C GLU A 113 0.18 -8.19 -6.68
N HIS A 114 0.03 -7.08 -7.41
CA HIS A 114 1.12 -6.49 -8.19
C HIS A 114 2.35 -6.21 -7.33
N PHE A 115 2.17 -5.58 -6.16
CA PHE A 115 3.30 -5.20 -5.31
C PHE A 115 3.83 -6.31 -4.41
N TYR A 116 2.98 -7.25 -3.97
CA TYR A 116 3.34 -8.23 -2.93
C TYR A 116 3.18 -9.69 -3.35
N GLY A 117 2.74 -9.92 -4.59
CA GLY A 117 2.52 -11.23 -5.17
C GLY A 117 1.12 -11.79 -4.90
N PRO A 118 0.70 -12.79 -5.68
CA PRO A 118 -0.59 -13.44 -5.51
C PRO A 118 -0.67 -14.15 -4.16
N GLY A 119 -1.87 -14.21 -3.58
CA GLY A 119 -2.10 -14.88 -2.30
C GLY A 119 -1.67 -14.07 -1.07
N PHE A 120 -1.21 -12.82 -1.25
CA PHE A 120 -0.72 -11.99 -0.15
C PHE A 120 -1.84 -11.62 0.84
N LEU A 121 -3.02 -11.29 0.33
CA LEU A 121 -4.16 -10.88 1.16
C LEU A 121 -4.65 -12.03 2.04
N GLU A 122 -4.74 -13.24 1.48
CA GLU A 122 -5.12 -14.46 2.18
C GLU A 122 -4.08 -14.83 3.24
N ALA A 123 -2.79 -14.70 2.90
CA ALA A 123 -1.70 -14.93 3.85
C ALA A 123 -1.67 -13.89 4.99
N ALA A 124 -2.21 -12.70 4.75
CA ALA A 124 -2.34 -11.62 5.73
C ALA A 124 -3.63 -11.71 6.58
N GLY A 125 -4.51 -12.69 6.30
CA GLY A 125 -5.78 -12.87 7.02
C GLY A 125 -6.86 -11.89 6.59
N PHE A 126 -6.70 -11.22 5.45
CA PHE A 126 -7.81 -10.49 4.83
C PHE A 126 -8.72 -11.49 4.14
N SER A 127 -9.96 -11.59 4.62
CA SER A 127 -11.05 -12.30 3.96
C SER A 127 -11.97 -11.24 3.39
N MET A 128 -12.01 -11.08 2.07
CA MET A 128 -13.11 -10.39 1.40
C MET A 128 -14.17 -11.39 0.97
#